data_AF-A0A1J0W0C7-F1
#
_entry.id   AF-A0A1J0W0C7-F1
#
_cell.length_a   1.000
_cell.length_b   1.000
_cell.length_c   1.000
_cell.angle_alpha   90.00
_cell.angle_beta   90.00
_cell.angle_gamma   90.00
#
_symmetry.space_group_name_H-M   'P 1'
#
loop_
_entity.id
_entity.type
_entity.pdbx_description
1 polymer ?
#
loop_
_entity_poly.entity_id
_entity_poly.type
_entity_poly.pdbx_seq_one_letter_code
_entity_poly.pdbx_strand_id
1 'polypeptide(L)'
;MGLRLRHLATDALTWGDLKAVITCSPRTSALYRVRHPSEHEWHLDRLLLADMADSLRWLVWAKSADAQQGRNRPEPIPRPGVNTTNERIGNSTDIRNVNELLGWT
;
A
#
# COMPACT_ATOMS: atom_id res chain seq x y z
N MET A 1 29.11 -22.38 6.27
CA MET A 1 30.19 -21.69 7.02
C MET A 1 29.58 -20.55 7.82
N GLY A 2 29.68 -20.59 9.16
CA GLY A 2 28.97 -19.65 10.04
C GLY A 2 29.85 -18.48 10.48
N LEU A 3 29.65 -17.31 9.85
CA LEU A 3 30.18 -16.05 10.35
C LEU A 3 29.48 -15.68 11.66
N ARG A 4 30.24 -15.16 12.63
CA ARG A 4 29.72 -14.74 13.94
C ARG A 4 30.03 -13.26 14.15
N LEU A 5 29.17 -12.56 14.89
CA LEU A 5 29.35 -11.13 15.18
C LEU A 5 30.70 -10.80 15.84
N ARG A 6 31.26 -11.73 16.61
CA ARG A 6 32.58 -11.57 17.26
C ARG A 6 33.76 -11.49 16.30
N HIS A 7 33.59 -11.85 15.03
CA HIS A 7 34.64 -11.72 14.01
C HIS A 7 34.66 -10.32 13.38
N LEU A 8 33.75 -9.44 13.78
CA LEU A 8 33.66 -8.08 13.23
C LEU A 8 34.95 -7.31 13.47
N ALA A 9 35.37 -6.52 12.48
CA ALA A 9 36.62 -5.76 12.47
C ALA A 9 37.89 -6.63 12.53
N THR A 10 37.78 -7.88 12.07
CA THR A 10 38.92 -8.77 11.79
C THR A 10 38.96 -9.10 10.30
N ASP A 11 40.05 -9.70 9.83
CA ASP A 11 40.20 -10.17 8.44
C ASP A 11 39.14 -11.21 8.04
N ALA A 12 38.51 -11.87 9.03
CA ALA A 12 37.45 -12.85 8.78
C ALA A 12 36.04 -12.23 8.58
N LEU A 13 35.83 -10.98 9.01
CA LEU A 13 34.59 -10.22 8.78
C LEU A 13 34.89 -8.72 8.89
N THR A 14 35.20 -8.11 7.76
CA THR A 14 35.49 -6.68 7.70
C THR A 14 34.20 -5.85 7.80
N TRP A 15 34.34 -4.54 8.06
CA TRP A 15 33.20 -3.61 7.98
C TRP A 15 32.61 -3.52 6.57
N GLY A 16 33.45 -3.71 5.54
CA GLY A 16 33.01 -3.79 4.15
C GLY A 16 32.12 -5.01 3.92
N ASP A 17 32.52 -6.16 4.44
CA ASP A 17 31.75 -7.39 4.34
C ASP A 17 30.41 -7.28 5.09
N LEU A 18 30.42 -6.70 6.30
CA LEU A 18 29.18 -6.46 7.04
C LEU A 18 28.23 -5.55 6.24
N LYS A 19 28.76 -4.47 5.66
CA LYS A 19 27.98 -3.56 4.80
C LYS A 19 27.41 -4.30 3.60
N ALA A 20 28.19 -5.17 2.95
CA ALA A 20 27.73 -5.98 1.83
C ALA A 20 26.62 -6.95 2.25
N VAL A 21 26.76 -7.64 3.38
CA VAL A 21 25.73 -8.55 3.92
C VAL A 21 24.43 -7.82 4.21
N ILE A 22 24.50 -6.63 4.82
CA ILE A 22 23.30 -5.83 5.12
C ILE A 22 22.65 -5.31 3.84
N THR A 23 23.45 -4.80 2.90
CA THR A 23 22.95 -4.21 1.65
C THR A 23 22.36 -5.26 0.71
N CYS A 24 22.97 -6.43 0.64
CA CYS A 24 22.54 -7.54 -0.22
C CYS A 24 21.57 -8.50 0.49
N SER A 25 21.13 -8.18 1.71
CA SER A 25 20.19 -9.01 2.45
C SER A 25 18.86 -9.14 1.67
N PRO A 26 18.31 -10.36 1.50
CA PRO A 26 17.01 -10.55 0.88
C PRO A 26 15.88 -9.81 1.64
N ARG A 27 14.81 -9.44 0.93
CA ARG A 27 13.59 -8.84 1.52
C ARG A 27 12.85 -9.77 2.49
N THR A 28 13.12 -11.07 2.41
CA THR A 28 12.55 -12.08 3.32
C THR A 28 13.34 -12.24 4.62
N SER A 29 14.50 -11.58 4.75
CA SER A 29 15.39 -11.74 5.90
C SER A 29 14.82 -11.14 7.17
N ALA A 30 15.30 -11.62 8.33
CA ALA A 30 14.95 -11.05 9.62
C ALA A 30 15.39 -9.57 9.75
N LEU A 31 16.50 -9.20 9.13
CA LEU A 31 17.00 -7.82 9.14
C LEU A 31 16.03 -6.87 8.42
N TYR A 32 15.47 -7.32 7.29
CA TYR A 32 14.51 -6.52 6.54
C TYR A 32 13.21 -6.31 7.35
N ARG A 33 12.72 -7.35 8.04
CA ARG A 33 11.53 -7.24 8.90
C ARG A 33 11.68 -6.22 10.02
N VAL A 34 12.85 -6.18 10.65
CA VAL A 34 13.15 -5.22 11.72
C VAL A 34 13.24 -3.79 11.18
N ARG A 35 13.83 -3.58 9.99
CA ARG A 35 13.90 -2.25 9.38
C ARG A 35 12.57 -1.74 8.84
N HIS A 36 11.70 -2.63 8.39
CA HIS A 36 10.46 -2.30 7.70
C HIS A 36 9.24 -2.97 8.36
N PRO A 37 8.93 -2.66 9.63
CA PRO A 37 7.93 -3.39 10.40
C PRO A 37 6.52 -3.34 9.79
N SER A 38 6.13 -2.27 9.10
CA SER A 38 4.82 -2.16 8.42
C SER A 38 4.82 -2.70 6.98
N GLU A 39 5.95 -2.61 6.27
CA GLU A 39 6.03 -2.95 4.84
C GLU A 39 6.52 -4.38 4.58
N HIS A 40 7.20 -5.01 5.54
CA HIS A 40 7.78 -6.34 5.32
C HIS A 40 6.74 -7.41 5.04
N GLU A 41 5.50 -7.21 5.47
CA GLU A 41 4.38 -8.09 5.14
C GLU A 41 3.89 -7.85 3.71
N TRP A 42 4.12 -6.69 3.11
CA TRP A 42 3.63 -6.37 1.77
C TRP A 42 4.65 -6.68 0.68
N HIS A 43 4.88 -7.97 0.48
CA HIS A 43 5.59 -8.46 -0.72
C HIS A 43 4.71 -8.33 -1.97
N LEU A 44 5.35 -8.36 -3.15
CA LEU A 44 4.66 -8.27 -4.44
C LEU A 44 3.49 -9.25 -4.54
N ASP A 45 3.70 -10.50 -4.12
CA ASP A 45 2.65 -11.53 -4.15
C ASP A 45 1.46 -11.14 -3.28
N ARG A 46 1.69 -10.56 -2.09
CA ARG A 46 0.59 -10.11 -1.20
C ARG A 46 -0.13 -8.90 -1.78
N LEU A 47 0.59 -7.99 -2.45
CA LEU A 47 -0.02 -6.86 -3.17
C LEU A 47 -0.91 -7.34 -4.32
N LEU A 48 -0.43 -8.29 -5.12
CA LEU A 48 -1.19 -8.87 -6.25
C LEU A 48 -2.42 -9.65 -5.76
N LEU A 49 -2.29 -10.41 -4.68
CA LEU A 49 -3.43 -11.11 -4.08
C LEU A 49 -4.47 -10.14 -3.53
N ALA A 50 -4.05 -9.06 -2.88
CA ALA A 50 -4.97 -8.01 -2.41
C ALA A 50 -5.68 -7.34 -3.60
N ASP A 51 -4.96 -7.05 -4.68
CA ASP A 51 -5.53 -6.46 -5.90
C ASP A 51 -6.57 -7.37 -6.57
N MET A 52 -6.30 -8.69 -6.62
CA MET A 52 -7.27 -9.68 -7.08
C MET A 52 -8.53 -9.69 -6.18
N ALA A 53 -8.35 -9.71 -4.86
CA ALA A 53 -9.47 -9.73 -3.92
C ALA A 53 -10.34 -8.46 -4.03
N ASP A 54 -9.71 -7.30 -4.19
CA ASP A 54 -10.41 -6.02 -4.40
C ASP A 54 -11.16 -6.00 -5.73
N SER A 55 -10.54 -6.47 -6.81
CA SER A 55 -11.15 -6.56 -8.14
C SER A 55 -12.38 -7.48 -8.13
N LEU A 56 -12.30 -8.61 -7.41
CA LEU A 56 -13.42 -9.55 -7.26
C LEU A 56 -14.57 -8.95 -6.45
N ARG A 57 -14.27 -8.31 -5.31
CA ARG A 57 -15.28 -7.60 -4.50
C ARG A 57 -15.96 -6.51 -5.31
N TRP A 58 -15.18 -5.75 -6.08
CA TRP A 58 -15.71 -4.72 -6.97
C TRP A 58 -16.61 -5.32 -8.06
N LEU A 59 -16.21 -6.42 -8.69
CA LEU A 59 -17.01 -7.08 -9.73
C LEU A 59 -18.34 -7.64 -9.19
N VAL A 60 -18.34 -8.21 -8.00
CA VAL A 60 -19.56 -8.67 -7.33
C VAL A 60 -20.47 -7.47 -7.03
N TRP A 61 -19.91 -6.41 -6.47
CA TRP A 61 -20.65 -5.17 -6.21
C TRP A 61 -21.22 -4.57 -7.50
N ALA A 62 -20.45 -4.48 -8.57
CA ALA A 62 -20.84 -3.89 -9.85
C ALA A 62 -22.06 -4.58 -10.49
N LYS A 63 -22.33 -5.83 -10.12
CA LYS A 63 -23.50 -6.60 -10.57
C LYS A 63 -24.73 -6.47 -9.65
N SER A 64 -24.62 -5.74 -8.55
CA SER A 64 -25.71 -5.56 -7.58
C SER A 64 -26.60 -4.35 -7.90
N ALA A 65 -27.80 -4.32 -7.31
CA ALA A 65 -28.67 -3.14 -7.36
C ALA A 65 -28.03 -1.91 -6.67
N ASP A 66 -27.21 -2.14 -5.64
CA ASP A 66 -26.49 -1.07 -4.94
C ASP A 66 -25.52 -0.33 -5.87
N ALA A 67 -24.89 -1.03 -6.82
CA ALA A 67 -24.04 -0.39 -7.82
C ALA A 67 -24.82 0.49 -8.79
N GLN A 68 -26.06 0.14 -9.15
CA GLN A 68 -26.91 1.01 -9.98
C GLN A 68 -27.22 2.34 -9.27
N GLN A 69 -27.29 2.32 -7.94
CA GLN A 69 -27.53 3.50 -7.11
C GLN A 69 -26.24 4.15 -6.59
N GLY A 70 -25.06 3.61 -6.93
CA GLY A 70 -23.76 4.09 -6.46
C GLY A 70 -23.54 3.97 -4.94
N ARG A 71 -24.22 3.03 -4.27
CA ARG A 71 -24.18 2.86 -2.80
C ARG A 71 -23.27 1.71 -2.42
N ASN A 72 -22.76 1.72 -1.18
CA ASN A 72 -22.04 0.60 -0.56
C ASN A 72 -20.86 0.05 -1.38
N ARG A 73 -20.13 0.92 -2.10
CA ARG A 73 -18.95 0.50 -2.86
C ARG A 73 -17.90 -0.09 -1.90
N PRO A 74 -17.38 -1.30 -2.16
CA PRO A 74 -16.40 -1.92 -1.28
C PRO A 74 -15.10 -1.11 -1.26
N GLU A 75 -14.59 -0.87 -0.05
CA GLU A 75 -13.29 -0.26 0.15
C GLU A 75 -12.15 -1.26 -0.13
N PRO A 76 -11.05 -0.84 -0.78
CA PRO A 76 -9.87 -1.68 -0.99
C PRO A 76 -9.28 -2.19 0.31
N ILE A 77 -8.64 -3.37 0.28
CA ILE A 77 -7.87 -3.88 1.41
C ILE A 77 -6.74 -2.87 1.75
N PRO A 78 -6.64 -2.38 3.01
CA PRO A 78 -5.62 -1.43 3.41
C PRO A 78 -4.22 -1.98 3.16
N ARG A 79 -3.40 -1.28 2.38
CA ARG A 79 -2.04 -1.69 2.04
C ARG A 79 -1.14 -0.48 1.74
N PRO A 80 0.18 -0.61 1.89
CA PRO A 80 1.13 0.45 1.58
C PRO A 80 0.91 0.98 0.15
N GLY A 81 0.85 2.31 0.03
CA GLY A 81 0.62 2.99 -1.25
C GLY A 81 -0.83 3.09 -1.70
N VAL A 82 -1.79 2.49 -0.97
CA VAL A 82 -3.22 2.63 -1.25
C VAL A 82 -3.89 3.37 -0.10
N ASN A 83 -4.33 4.59 -0.39
CA ASN A 83 -5.08 5.41 0.57
C ASN A 83 -6.58 5.13 0.39
N THR A 84 -7.24 4.68 1.46
CA THR A 84 -8.68 4.36 1.46
C THR A 84 -9.57 5.58 1.71
N THR A 85 -8.98 6.75 2.01
CA THR A 85 -9.77 7.94 2.36
C THR A 85 -10.55 8.43 1.14
N ASN A 86 -11.82 8.04 1.06
CA ASN A 86 -12.81 8.68 0.20
C ASN A 86 -13.09 10.08 0.78
N GLU A 87 -12.15 11.00 0.60
CA GLU A 87 -12.35 12.38 0.97
C GLU A 87 -13.41 12.97 0.05
N ARG A 88 -14.56 13.33 0.62
CA ARG A 88 -15.62 14.00 -0.13
C ARG A 88 -15.16 15.43 -0.42
N ILE A 89 -14.66 15.65 -1.64
CA ILE A 89 -14.28 16.98 -2.11
C ILE A 89 -15.56 17.71 -2.56
N GLY A 90 -15.98 18.69 -1.77
CA GLY A 90 -17.09 19.59 -2.10
C GLY A 90 -18.43 19.26 -1.43
N ASN A 91 -19.22 20.32 -1.22
CA ASN A 91 -20.59 20.25 -0.74
C ASN A 91 -21.56 20.34 -1.92
N SER A 92 -22.77 19.79 -1.78
CA SER A 92 -23.82 20.02 -2.77
C SER A 92 -24.23 21.49 -2.73
N THR A 93 -24.16 22.18 -3.87
CA THR A 93 -24.50 23.60 -4.01
C THR A 93 -25.82 23.73 -4.80
N ASP A 94 -26.66 24.71 -4.43
CA ASP A 94 -27.93 24.99 -5.15
C ASP A 94 -27.65 25.51 -6.57
N ILE A 95 -28.55 25.22 -7.51
CA ILE A 95 -28.41 25.56 -8.93
C ILE A 95 -28.33 27.08 -9.15
N ARG A 96 -28.90 27.87 -8.23
CA ARG A 96 -28.79 29.34 -8.24
C ARG A 96 -27.35 29.80 -8.08
N ASN A 97 -26.63 29.23 -7.12
CA ASN A 97 -25.23 29.56 -6.87
C ASN A 97 -24.34 29.08 -8.03
N VAL A 98 -24.72 28.00 -8.72
CA VAL A 98 -24.04 27.54 -9.94
C VAL A 98 -24.28 28.51 -11.09
N ASN A 99 -25.51 28.99 -11.29
CA ASN A 99 -25.81 29.99 -12.32
C ASN A 99 -25.10 31.32 -12.06
N GLU A 100 -25.03 31.76 -10.80
CA GLU A 100 -24.28 32.94 -10.40
C GLU A 100 -22.77 32.78 -10.68
N LEU A 101 -22.20 31.61 -10.34
CA LEU A 101 -20.80 31.30 -10.63
C LEU A 101 -20.51 31.29 -12.14
N LEU A 102 -21.43 30.76 -12.96
CA LEU A 102 -21.27 30.63 -14.41
C LEU A 102 -21.64 31.91 -15.18
N GLY A 103 -22.16 32.95 -14.51
CA GLY A 103 -22.60 34.18 -15.14
C GLY A 103 -23.82 33.99 -16.06
N TRP A 104 -24.60 32.94 -15.84
CA TRP A 104 -25.83 32.67 -16.57
C TRP A 104 -26.99 33.33 -15.84
N THR A 105 -27.21 34.61 -16.13
CA THR A 105 -28.44 35.35 -15.75
C THR A 105 -29.56 35.10 -16.74
#